data_AF-A0AB37QUN6-F1
#
_entry.id   AF-A0AB37QUN6-F1
#
_cell.length_a   1.000
_cell.length_b   1.000
_cell.length_c   1.000
_cell.angle_alpha   90.00
_cell.angle_beta   90.00
_cell.angle_gamma   90.00
#
_symmetry.space_group_name_H-M   'P 1'
#
loop_
_entity.id
_entity.type
_entity.pdbx_description
1 polymer ?
#
loop_
_entity_poly.entity_id
_entity_poly.type
_entity_poly.pdbx_seq_one_letter_code
_entity_poly.pdbx_strand_id
1 'polypeptide(L)'
;MAYAEQLQSSLKYLITAGEVGRRSLDDMVGPLNGAIGDITGAASELENIPFIGPAVGAKLQRTMRGINVAQSKVGQVVAMYGQATSAAAQVQERMGTLKEQASKASAAINRVAGKISPSLGNIVPTGSFASQTTPAPEAVKPFPHLLIIQPLKP
;
A
#
# COMPACT_ATOMS: atom_id res chain seq x y z
N MET A 1 9.51 -15.72 -1.15
CA MET A 1 8.23 -15.84 -0.40
C MET A 1 7.15 -15.86 -1.46
N ALA A 2 6.46 -17.00 -1.64
CA ALA A 2 5.65 -17.24 -2.84
C ALA A 2 4.55 -16.18 -3.03
N TYR A 3 3.79 -15.80 -2.00
CA TYR A 3 2.75 -14.76 -2.11
C TYR A 3 3.23 -13.38 -2.57
N ALA A 4 4.43 -12.95 -2.16
CA ALA A 4 4.95 -11.64 -2.52
C ALA A 4 5.39 -11.61 -3.98
N GLU A 5 5.95 -12.72 -4.46
CA GLU A 5 6.31 -12.94 -5.85
C GLU A 5 5.06 -13.07 -6.73
N GLN A 6 4.02 -13.78 -6.26
CA GLN A 6 2.71 -13.92 -6.92
C GLN A 6 1.97 -12.57 -7.06
N LEU A 7 2.03 -11.68 -6.05
CA LEU A 7 1.48 -10.34 -6.19
C LEU A 7 2.28 -9.46 -7.18
N GLN A 8 3.59 -9.67 -7.25
CA GLN A 8 4.43 -8.95 -8.21
C GLN A 8 4.23 -9.47 -9.64
N SER A 9 4.05 -10.78 -9.82
CA SER A 9 3.75 -11.38 -11.12
C SER A 9 2.35 -11.00 -11.59
N SER A 10 1.34 -10.97 -10.71
CA SER A 10 0.00 -10.49 -11.08
C SER A 10 0.02 -9.03 -11.54
N LEU A 11 0.80 -8.16 -10.89
CA LEU A 11 1.03 -6.80 -11.36
C LEU A 11 1.68 -6.77 -12.75
N LYS A 12 2.70 -7.59 -12.98
CA LYS A 12 3.37 -7.70 -14.29
C LYS A 12 2.38 -8.14 -15.38
N TYR A 13 1.56 -9.14 -15.09
CA TYR A 13 0.53 -9.64 -16.00
C TYR A 13 -0.51 -8.57 -16.35
N LEU A 14 -0.92 -7.74 -15.37
CA LEU A 14 -1.84 -6.62 -15.64
C LEU A 14 -1.23 -5.53 -16.49
N ILE A 15 0.07 -5.24 -16.30
CA ILE A 15 0.78 -4.30 -17.17
C ILE A 15 0.83 -4.83 -18.60
N THR A 16 1.18 -6.10 -18.78
CA THR A 16 1.16 -6.72 -20.12
C THR A 16 -0.24 -6.75 -20.71
N ALA A 17 -1.28 -7.03 -19.93
CA ALA A 17 -2.68 -6.98 -20.37
C ALA A 17 -3.05 -5.58 -20.89
N GLY A 18 -2.66 -4.53 -20.16
CA GLY A 18 -2.89 -3.15 -20.55
C GLY A 18 -2.12 -2.75 -21.82
N GLU A 19 -0.93 -3.32 -22.05
CA GLU A 19 -0.12 -3.04 -23.23
C GLU A 19 -0.66 -3.74 -24.49
N VAL A 20 -0.90 -5.06 -24.43
CA VAL A 20 -1.46 -5.81 -25.55
C VAL A 20 -2.88 -5.37 -25.87
N GLY A 21 -3.64 -4.97 -24.85
CA GLY A 21 -4.98 -4.43 -24.97
C GLY A 21 -5.08 -3.17 -25.84
N ARG A 22 -3.98 -2.42 -26.00
CA ARG A 22 -3.96 -1.26 -26.92
C ARG A 22 -4.00 -1.65 -28.39
N ARG A 23 -3.72 -2.92 -28.70
CA ARG A 23 -3.74 -3.49 -30.06
C ARG A 23 -4.95 -4.38 -30.24
N SER A 24 -5.22 -5.28 -29.31
CA SER A 24 -6.31 -6.26 -29.38
C SER A 24 -6.87 -6.57 -27.98
N LEU A 25 -8.20 -6.59 -27.86
CA LEU A 25 -8.87 -7.03 -26.62
C LEU A 25 -8.70 -8.53 -26.36
N ASP A 26 -8.71 -9.35 -27.41
CA ASP A 26 -8.56 -10.81 -27.26
C ASP A 26 -7.20 -11.19 -26.68
N ASP A 27 -6.15 -10.42 -26.99
CA ASP A 27 -4.81 -10.68 -26.46
C ASP A 27 -4.70 -10.37 -24.95
N MET A 28 -5.66 -9.64 -24.38
CA MET A 28 -5.69 -9.32 -22.94
C MET A 28 -6.12 -10.51 -22.09
N VAL A 29 -6.86 -11.44 -22.68
CA VAL A 29 -7.48 -12.61 -22.05
C VAL A 29 -6.41 -13.49 -21.38
N GLY A 30 -5.33 -13.80 -22.09
CA GLY A 30 -4.23 -14.62 -21.57
C GLY A 30 -3.56 -14.02 -20.32
N PRO A 31 -3.01 -12.80 -20.40
CA PRO A 31 -2.41 -12.12 -19.27
C PRO A 31 -3.38 -11.89 -18.10
N LEU A 32 -4.66 -11.60 -18.35
CA LEU A 32 -5.64 -11.45 -17.28
C LEU A 32 -5.87 -12.74 -16.49
N ASN A 33 -5.89 -13.89 -17.16
CA ASN A 33 -5.98 -15.19 -16.48
C ASN A 33 -4.75 -15.46 -15.61
N GLY A 34 -3.55 -15.12 -16.10
CA GLY A 34 -2.32 -15.22 -15.31
C GLY A 34 -2.39 -14.34 -14.06
N ALA A 35 -2.85 -13.10 -14.21
CA ALA A 35 -3.04 -12.20 -13.08
C ALA A 35 -4.05 -12.72 -12.05
N ILE A 36 -5.18 -13.29 -12.50
CA ILE A 36 -6.21 -13.88 -11.63
C ILE A 36 -5.66 -15.10 -10.89
N GLY A 37 -4.95 -15.99 -11.59
CA GLY A 37 -4.35 -17.17 -10.97
C GLY A 37 -3.38 -16.80 -9.86
N ASP A 38 -2.46 -15.87 -10.15
CA ASP A 38 -1.42 -15.46 -9.21
C ASP A 38 -1.98 -14.67 -8.02
N ILE A 39 -2.93 -13.76 -8.23
CA ILE A 39 -3.53 -13.00 -7.12
C ILE A 39 -4.39 -13.89 -6.22
N THR A 40 -5.03 -14.92 -6.78
CA THR A 40 -5.79 -15.91 -6.01
C THR A 40 -4.85 -16.77 -5.18
N GLY A 41 -3.76 -17.27 -5.76
CA GLY A 41 -2.72 -18.00 -5.03
C GLY A 41 -2.15 -17.17 -3.88
N ALA A 42 -1.85 -15.89 -4.14
CA ALA A 42 -1.34 -14.99 -3.12
C ALA A 42 -2.37 -14.73 -2.01
N ALA A 43 -3.65 -14.57 -2.34
CA ALA A 43 -4.72 -14.38 -1.36
C ALA A 43 -4.84 -15.61 -0.43
N SER A 44 -4.82 -16.82 -1.00
CA SER A 44 -4.87 -18.07 -0.22
C SER A 44 -3.64 -18.24 0.69
N GLU A 45 -2.45 -17.87 0.22
CA GLU A 45 -1.25 -17.88 1.07
C GLU A 45 -1.35 -16.83 2.19
N LEU A 46 -1.82 -15.62 1.88
CA LEU A 46 -1.95 -14.53 2.85
C LEU A 46 -3.01 -14.81 3.93
N GLU A 47 -4.07 -15.57 3.63
CA GLU A 47 -5.05 -16.01 4.63
C GLU A 47 -4.46 -16.95 5.68
N ASN A 48 -3.47 -17.76 5.31
CA ASN A 48 -2.83 -18.73 6.20
C ASN A 48 -1.72 -18.12 7.08
N ILE A 49 -1.37 -16.85 6.87
CA ILE A 49 -0.28 -16.19 7.59
C ILE A 49 -0.85 -15.34 8.74
N PRO A 50 -0.55 -15.67 10.02
CA PRO A 50 -1.05 -14.91 11.16
C PRO A 50 -0.32 -13.58 11.38
N PHE A 51 0.93 -13.45 10.93
CA PHE A 51 1.73 -12.23 11.09
C PHE A 51 2.70 -12.02 9.93
N ILE A 52 2.74 -10.80 9.40
CA ILE A 52 3.68 -10.33 8.37
C ILE A 52 4.44 -9.15 8.96
N GLY A 53 5.77 -9.17 8.87
CA GLY A 53 6.60 -8.08 9.38
C GLY A 53 6.31 -6.74 8.70
N PRO A 54 6.49 -5.60 9.39
CA PRO A 54 6.07 -4.27 8.91
C PRO A 54 6.71 -3.87 7.56
N ALA A 55 7.96 -4.26 7.31
CA ALA A 55 8.63 -4.02 6.03
C ALA A 55 7.96 -4.77 4.85
N VAL A 56 7.53 -6.02 5.09
CA VAL A 56 6.86 -6.85 4.08
C VAL A 56 5.41 -6.39 3.89
N GLY A 57 4.70 -6.05 4.97
CA GLY A 57 3.36 -5.44 4.92
C GLY A 57 3.34 -4.15 4.09
N ALA A 58 4.30 -3.26 4.31
CA ALA A 58 4.43 -2.02 3.53
C ALA A 58 4.76 -2.29 2.05
N LYS A 59 5.54 -3.35 1.75
CA LYS A 59 5.82 -3.77 0.36
C LYS A 59 4.56 -4.31 -0.31
N LEU A 60 3.80 -5.17 0.37
CA LEU A 60 2.53 -5.72 -0.12
C LEU A 60 1.51 -4.61 -0.41
N GLN A 61 1.36 -3.65 0.52
CA GLN A 61 0.48 -2.49 0.32
C GLN A 61 0.91 -1.62 -0.87
N ARG A 62 2.22 -1.47 -1.13
CA ARG A 62 2.71 -0.80 -2.35
C ARG A 62 2.35 -1.58 -3.61
N THR A 63 2.55 -2.89 -3.62
CA THR A 63 2.19 -3.75 -4.76
C THR A 63 0.68 -3.69 -5.02
N MET A 64 -0.16 -3.75 -3.98
CA MET A 64 -1.63 -3.63 -4.12
C MET A 64 -2.06 -2.29 -4.68
N ARG A 65 -1.42 -1.18 -4.28
CA ARG A 65 -1.65 0.13 -4.91
C ARG A 65 -1.29 0.10 -6.39
N GLY A 66 -0.19 -0.54 -6.77
CA GLY A 66 0.20 -0.75 -8.16
C GLY A 66 -0.85 -1.57 -8.94
N ILE A 67 -1.36 -2.65 -8.35
CA ILE A 67 -2.39 -3.50 -8.94
C ILE A 67 -3.67 -2.69 -9.21
N ASN A 68 -4.12 -1.88 -8.25
CA ASN A 68 -5.31 -1.03 -8.43
C ASN A 68 -5.14 -0.01 -9.57
N VAL A 69 -3.95 0.59 -9.69
CA VAL A 69 -3.63 1.51 -10.79
C VAL A 69 -3.63 0.78 -12.13
N ALA A 70 -3.03 -0.41 -12.19
CA ALA A 70 -3.00 -1.24 -13.39
C ALA A 70 -4.41 -1.68 -13.80
N GLN A 71 -5.26 -2.12 -12.86
CA GLN A 71 -6.67 -2.45 -13.11
C GLN A 71 -7.44 -1.27 -13.72
N SER A 72 -7.29 -0.07 -13.15
CA SER A 72 -7.90 1.14 -13.70
C SER A 72 -7.43 1.39 -15.14
N LYS A 73 -6.13 1.19 -15.42
CA LYS A 73 -5.59 1.40 -16.76
C LYS A 73 -6.10 0.37 -17.77
N VAL A 74 -6.20 -0.90 -17.38
CA VAL A 74 -6.80 -1.95 -18.19
C VAL A 74 -8.27 -1.62 -18.49
N GLY A 75 -9.02 -1.15 -17.50
CA GLY A 75 -10.41 -0.70 -17.68
C GLY A 75 -10.53 0.48 -18.67
N GLN A 76 -9.61 1.45 -18.63
CA GLN A 76 -9.57 2.54 -19.62
C GLN A 76 -9.32 2.02 -21.04
N VAL A 77 -8.43 1.03 -21.19
CA VAL A 77 -8.15 0.42 -22.50
C VAL A 77 -9.40 -0.27 -23.04
N VAL A 78 -10.09 -1.07 -22.21
CA VAL A 78 -11.34 -1.73 -22.61
C VAL A 78 -12.41 -0.73 -23.02
N ALA A 79 -12.53 0.39 -22.29
CA ALA A 79 -13.49 1.45 -22.59
C ALA A 79 -13.29 2.08 -23.99
N MET A 80 -12.06 2.07 -24.52
CA MET A 80 -11.78 2.61 -25.86
C MET A 80 -12.37 1.76 -27.00
N TYR A 81 -12.62 0.47 -26.78
CA TYR A 81 -13.14 -0.45 -27.80
C TYR A 81 -14.67 -0.54 -27.83
N GLY A 82 -15.35 0.10 -26.88
CA GLY A 82 -16.81 0.07 -26.75
C GLY A 82 -17.34 -1.25 -26.16
N GLN A 83 -18.43 -1.15 -25.38
CA GLN A 83 -19.06 -2.28 -24.67
C GLN A 83 -19.71 -3.35 -25.59
N ALA A 84 -19.81 -3.09 -26.89
CA ALA A 84 -20.57 -3.93 -27.82
C ALA A 84 -19.81 -5.16 -28.34
N THR A 85 -18.54 -5.33 -28.01
CA THR A 85 -17.74 -6.49 -28.47
C THR A 85 -17.78 -7.64 -27.46
N SER A 86 -17.85 -8.87 -27.96
CA SER A 86 -17.79 -10.09 -27.13
C SER A 86 -16.47 -10.19 -26.34
N ALA A 87 -15.37 -9.70 -26.91
CA ALA A 87 -14.08 -9.61 -26.25
C ALA A 87 -14.10 -8.63 -25.06
N ALA A 88 -14.77 -7.47 -25.20
CA ALA A 88 -14.92 -6.52 -24.10
C ALA A 88 -15.72 -7.14 -22.94
N ALA A 89 -16.79 -7.90 -23.23
CA ALA A 89 -17.58 -8.59 -22.21
C ALA A 89 -16.74 -9.62 -21.43
N GLN A 90 -15.94 -10.44 -22.12
CA GLN A 90 -15.05 -11.42 -21.49
C GLN A 90 -13.97 -10.77 -20.62
N VAL A 91 -13.38 -9.67 -21.09
CA VAL A 91 -12.39 -8.91 -20.32
C VAL A 91 -13.05 -8.25 -19.10
N GLN A 92 -14.27 -7.74 -19.23
CA GLN A 92 -15.03 -7.12 -18.15
C GLN A 92 -15.34 -8.15 -17.04
N GLU A 93 -15.77 -9.35 -17.41
CA GLU A 93 -16.04 -10.45 -16.48
C GLU A 93 -14.78 -10.82 -15.69
N ARG A 94 -13.65 -10.98 -16.38
CA ARG A 94 -12.33 -11.28 -15.78
C ARG A 94 -11.82 -10.14 -14.90
N MET A 95 -12.09 -8.90 -15.27
CA MET A 95 -11.77 -7.76 -14.41
C MET A 95 -12.62 -7.77 -13.13
N GLY A 96 -13.87 -8.23 -13.21
CA GLY A 96 -14.75 -8.47 -12.07
C GLY A 96 -14.18 -9.50 -11.11
N THR A 97 -13.80 -10.68 -11.62
CA THR A 97 -13.20 -11.73 -10.78
C THR A 97 -11.87 -11.29 -10.18
N LEU A 98 -11.02 -10.63 -10.97
CA LEU A 98 -9.76 -10.06 -10.49
C LEU A 98 -10.00 -9.04 -9.35
N LYS A 99 -11.02 -8.19 -9.47
CA LYS A 99 -11.37 -7.22 -8.42
C LYS A 99 -11.83 -7.91 -7.13
N GLU A 100 -12.61 -8.98 -7.24
CA GLU A 100 -13.01 -9.77 -6.07
C GLU A 100 -11.78 -10.38 -5.37
N GLN A 101 -10.89 -11.02 -6.12
CA GLN A 101 -9.70 -11.63 -5.56
C GLN A 101 -8.70 -10.60 -5.00
N ALA A 102 -8.54 -9.45 -5.67
CA ALA A 102 -7.76 -8.33 -5.17
C ALA A 102 -8.34 -7.77 -3.85
N SER A 103 -9.67 -7.79 -3.71
CA SER A 103 -10.35 -7.35 -2.48
C SER A 103 -10.08 -8.33 -1.33
N LYS A 104 -10.13 -9.64 -1.60
CA LYS A 104 -9.78 -10.69 -0.62
C LYS A 104 -8.31 -10.58 -0.19
N ALA A 105 -7.39 -10.44 -1.14
CA ALA A 105 -5.97 -10.21 -0.85
C ALA A 105 -5.75 -8.93 -0.02
N SER A 106 -6.44 -7.84 -0.37
CA SER A 106 -6.38 -6.57 0.39
C SER A 106 -6.89 -6.74 1.83
N ALA A 107 -7.98 -7.47 2.02
CA ALA A 107 -8.54 -7.74 3.34
C ALA A 107 -7.57 -8.57 4.20
N ALA A 108 -6.95 -9.60 3.61
CA ALA A 108 -5.92 -10.40 4.28
C ALA A 108 -4.70 -9.53 4.65
N ILE A 109 -4.19 -8.72 3.71
CA ILE A 109 -3.07 -7.80 3.97
C ILE A 109 -3.43 -6.81 5.09
N ASN A 110 -4.64 -6.24 5.10
CA ASN A 110 -5.06 -5.29 6.13
C ASN A 110 -5.27 -5.95 7.49
N ARG A 111 -5.75 -7.20 7.53
CA ARG A 111 -5.88 -7.96 8.78
C ARG A 111 -4.51 -8.23 9.41
N VAL A 112 -3.50 -8.49 8.58
CA VAL A 112 -2.17 -8.90 9.05
C VAL A 112 -1.23 -7.70 9.27
N ALA A 113 -1.30 -6.67 8.43
CA ALA A 113 -0.52 -5.44 8.55
C ALA A 113 -1.18 -4.39 9.48
N GLY A 114 -2.46 -4.58 9.81
CA GLY A 114 -3.27 -3.68 10.63
C GLY A 114 -2.91 -3.70 12.12
N LYS A 115 -1.77 -3.12 12.47
CA LYS A 115 -1.48 -2.60 13.82
C LYS A 115 -0.78 -1.24 13.85
N ILE A 116 -0.38 -0.71 12.70
CA ILE A 116 0.28 0.61 12.63
C ILE A 116 -0.58 1.52 11.77
N SER A 117 -1.54 2.19 12.40
CA SER A 117 -2.22 3.30 11.74
C SER A 117 -1.18 4.38 11.42
N PRO A 118 -1.09 4.88 10.17
CA PRO A 118 -0.22 6.02 9.83
C PRO A 118 -0.45 7.25 10.72
N SER A 119 -1.64 7.37 11.31
CA SER A 119 -1.96 8.44 12.28
C SER A 119 -1.15 8.35 13.59
N LEU A 120 -0.60 7.18 13.92
CA LEU A 120 0.19 6.97 15.14
C LEU A 120 1.70 7.22 14.92
N GLY A 121 2.16 7.35 13.67
CA GLY A 121 3.57 7.59 13.34
C GLY A 121 4.07 8.99 13.70
N ASN A 122 3.16 9.93 13.94
CA ASN A 122 3.46 11.34 14.25
C ASN A 122 3.15 11.71 15.71
N ILE A 123 2.92 10.74 16.60
CA ILE A 123 2.72 11.02 18.02
C ILE A 123 4.09 11.22 18.66
N VAL A 124 4.48 12.49 18.81
CA VAL A 124 5.67 12.90 19.54
C VAL A 124 5.29 13.21 20.99
N PRO A 125 6.07 12.76 21.99
CA PRO A 125 5.83 13.12 23.38
C PRO A 125 5.81 14.64 23.56
N THR A 126 4.88 15.16 24.37
CA THR A 126 4.80 16.60 24.70
C THR A 126 6.09 17.13 25.33
N GLY A 127 6.86 16.26 25.99
CA GLY A 127 8.20 16.57 26.49
C GLY A 127 9.25 16.90 25.42
N SER A 128 9.01 16.56 24.15
CA SER A 128 9.92 16.90 23.04
C SER A 128 9.79 18.35 22.59
N PHE A 129 8.70 19.01 22.97
CA PHE A 129 8.42 20.42 22.65
C PHE A 129 8.34 21.30 23.90
N ALA A 130 8.38 20.71 25.09
CA ALA A 130 8.35 21.45 26.35
C ALA A 130 9.76 21.95 26.69
N SER A 131 9.89 23.24 26.97
CA SER A 131 11.11 23.80 27.56
C SER A 131 11.35 23.17 28.93
N GLN A 132 12.60 22.80 29.21
CA GLN A 132 13.00 22.29 30.52
C GLN A 132 12.88 23.41 31.54
N THR A 133 11.92 23.31 32.46
CA THR A 133 11.65 24.32 33.49
C THR A 133 12.53 24.17 34.73
N THR A 134 13.29 23.07 34.82
CA THR A 134 14.26 22.86 35.89
C THR A 134 15.38 23.91 35.79
N PRO A 135 15.63 24.70 36.84
CA PRO A 135 16.74 25.64 36.86
C PRO A 135 18.07 24.93 36.59
N ALA A 136 18.92 25.57 35.78
CA ALA A 136 20.26 25.05 35.53
C ALA A 136 21.07 24.96 36.83
N PRO A 137 22.01 24.01 36.98
CA PRO A 137 22.84 23.88 38.17
C PRO A 137 23.58 25.17 38.56
N GLU A 138 23.88 26.03 37.59
CA GLU A 138 24.50 27.34 37.80
C GLU A 138 23.61 28.28 38.61
N ALA A 139 22.29 28.12 38.57
CA ALA A 139 21.31 28.91 39.31
C ALA A 139 21.09 28.43 40.76
N VAL A 140 21.66 27.29 41.17
CA VAL A 140 21.49 26.68 42.50
C VAL A 140 22.80 26.72 43.29
N LYS A 141 23.68 27.69 43.01
CA LYS A 141 24.95 27.84 43.72
C LYS A 141 24.74 28.51 45.09
N PRO A 142 25.55 28.17 46.11
CA PRO A 142 25.46 28.76 47.45
C PRO A 142 25.97 30.21 47.53
N PHE A 143 26.45 30.78 46.42
CA PHE A 143 27.00 32.14 46.36
C PHE A 143 26.07 33.06 45.55
N PRO A 144 25.97 34.36 45.90
CA PRO A 144 25.13 35.31 45.18
C PRO A 144 25.63 35.53 43.75
N HIS A 145 24.70 35.63 42.79
CA HIS A 145 25.01 35.97 41.40
C HIS A 145 25.23 37.48 41.25
N LEU A 146 26.29 37.88 40.54
CA LEU A 146 26.60 39.30 40.29
C LEU A 146 25.75 39.91 39.16
N LEU A 147 25.40 39.11 38.15
CA LEU A 147 24.60 39.53 37.00
C LEU A 147 23.82 38.32 36.45
N ILE A 148 22.55 38.52 36.10
CA ILE A 148 21.69 37.50 35.50
C ILE A 148 21.16 38.05 34.17
N ILE A 149 21.38 37.32 33.08
CA ILE A 149 20.87 37.67 31.75
C ILE A 149 19.71 36.74 31.43
N GLN A 150 18.52 37.31 31.18
CA GLN A 150 17.32 36.54 30.82
C GLN A 150 16.76 37.05 29.48
N PRO A 151 16.41 36.15 28.54
CA PRO A 151 15.73 36.53 27.31
C PRO A 151 14.28 36.98 27.59
N LEU A 152 13.73 37.80 26.69
CA LEU A 152 12.35 38.31 26.79
C LEU A 152 11.29 37.18 26.73
N LYS A 153 11.64 36.06 26.10
CA LYS A 153 10.85 34.82 26.12
C LYS A 153 11.66 33.74 26.85
N PRO A 154 11.13 33.15 27.94
CA PRO A 154 11.79 32.06 28.66
C PRO A 154 11.84 30.76 27.87
#